data_AF-A0AAE1G4W8-F1
#
_entry.id   AF-A0AAE1G4W8-F1
#
_cell.length_a   1.000
_cell.length_b   1.000
_cell.length_c   1.000
_cell.angle_alpha   90.00
_cell.angle_beta   90.00
_cell.angle_gamma   90.00
#
_symmetry.space_group_name_H-M   'P 1'
#
loop_
_entity.id
_entity.type
_entity.pdbx_description
1 polymer ?
#
loop_
_entity_poly.entity_id
_entity_poly.type
_entity_poly.pdbx_seq_one_letter_code
_entity_poly.pdbx_strand_id
1 'polypeptide(L)'
;MKPHDIHTQLDEHDIMESGTRNFPFKFYSTDVGSYLEERFLHLLDNSFGDFNDGEIACMKKYVLEDDSDEEREDESEENNTFVIVKVLHLVEENCVCKMMNIYEVSKGIQDPTMPVKAHRLYKFVRTVSNTVVPVTFTQEETKQERTSTVTEEELRKQIRKQVIEIWQVENENDIKSLLRRLMFQWHPDKNPDRIECTMLFQYIRSLTGRLERGETIPEEDTDSDSAPGPSQTYEHTFRPPPPQYTNSSRTDGGSYERFASRSNDRSRERSRRRMGDRRESHKWWRHADHDLKEAERRLAGSPPCYTIYFCLQAAGKFVKACLYQVDRDAAMTNNIDSLIKLCCLLNLPQTLKQLVNEVMSRVGNSDWLRVPDILGCPCDRYSQQDATFVLEKVNNLKELLVPDFYN
;
A
#
# COMPACT_ATOMS: atom_id res chain seq x y z
N MET A 1 -25.24 21.84 26.34
CA MET A 1 -24.39 20.97 25.50
C MET A 1 -25.03 19.60 25.50
N LYS A 2 -25.44 19.07 24.35
CA LYS A 2 -26.09 17.76 24.29
C LYS A 2 -25.00 16.68 24.23
N PRO A 3 -25.21 15.47 24.77
CA PRO A 3 -24.19 14.43 24.80
C PRO A 3 -23.58 14.06 23.43
N HIS A 4 -24.30 14.26 22.33
CA HIS A 4 -23.77 14.01 20.97
C HIS A 4 -22.78 15.07 20.48
N ASP A 5 -22.81 16.28 21.03
CA ASP A 5 -21.91 17.37 20.63
C ASP A 5 -20.47 17.15 21.15
N ILE A 6 -20.30 16.27 22.13
CA ILE A 6 -19.01 15.98 22.76
C ILE A 6 -18.15 15.11 21.83
N HIS A 7 -18.74 14.16 21.10
CA HIS A 7 -17.99 13.28 20.20
C HIS A 7 -17.37 14.05 19.02
N THR A 8 -18.08 15.03 18.47
CA THR A 8 -17.58 15.88 17.37
C THR A 8 -16.39 16.73 17.81
N GLN A 9 -16.41 17.28 19.04
CA GLN A 9 -15.28 18.05 19.57
C GLN A 9 -14.08 17.17 19.93
N LEU A 10 -14.31 15.95 20.41
CA LEU A 10 -13.22 15.01 20.67
C LEU A 10 -12.54 14.55 19.38
N ASP A 11 -13.31 14.39 18.30
CA ASP A 11 -12.81 14.13 16.95
C ASP A 11 -12.01 15.33 16.39
N GLU A 12 -12.45 16.57 16.62
CA GLU A 12 -11.71 17.79 16.23
C GLU A 12 -10.38 17.98 16.97
N HIS A 13 -10.23 17.34 18.14
CA HIS A 13 -9.06 17.45 19.00
C HIS A 13 -8.19 16.18 19.05
N ASP A 14 -8.45 15.19 18.18
CA ASP A 14 -7.72 13.91 18.10
C ASP A 14 -7.67 13.14 19.44
N ILE A 15 -8.73 13.22 20.25
CA ILE A 15 -8.79 12.56 21.57
C ILE A 15 -9.51 11.21 21.45
N MET A 16 -8.76 10.11 21.65
CA MET A 16 -9.30 8.74 21.59
C MET A 16 -10.33 8.44 22.70
N GLU A 17 -11.42 7.76 22.34
CA GLU A 17 -12.39 7.21 23.29
C GLU A 17 -11.86 5.91 23.92
N SER A 18 -11.66 5.91 25.23
CA SER A 18 -11.18 4.75 25.96
C SER A 18 -12.33 3.76 26.24
N GLY A 19 -12.40 2.65 25.51
CA GLY A 19 -13.17 1.48 25.96
C GLY A 19 -13.92 0.64 24.92
N THR A 20 -14.02 1.07 23.66
CA THR A 20 -14.81 0.37 22.64
C THR A 20 -13.91 -0.38 21.66
N ARG A 21 -13.77 -1.71 21.86
CA ARG A 21 -13.20 -2.66 20.89
C ARG A 21 -14.14 -2.88 19.69
N ASN A 22 -14.39 -1.83 18.93
CA ASN A 22 -14.96 -1.90 17.59
C ASN A 22 -14.13 -0.94 16.76
N PHE A 23 -13.10 -1.43 16.06
CA PHE A 23 -12.19 -0.60 15.27
C PHE A 23 -12.93 0.12 14.14
N PRO A 24 -13.20 1.43 14.23
CA PRO A 24 -13.54 2.22 13.06
C PRO A 24 -12.19 2.71 12.52
N PHE A 25 -11.66 2.06 11.49
CA PHE A 25 -10.39 2.46 10.88
C PHE A 25 -10.50 3.92 10.37
N LYS A 26 -9.96 4.87 11.13
CA LYS A 26 -9.78 6.28 10.73
C LYS A 26 -8.29 6.46 10.42
N PHE A 27 -7.98 6.85 9.18
CA PHE A 27 -6.67 7.42 8.85
C PHE A 27 -6.65 8.85 9.34
N TYR A 28 -5.57 9.24 10.03
CA TYR A 28 -5.43 10.58 10.58
C TYR A 28 -4.69 11.48 9.59
N SER A 29 -4.84 12.80 9.73
CA SER A 29 -4.09 13.75 8.90
C SER A 29 -2.57 13.62 9.06
N THR A 30 -2.10 12.98 10.13
CA THR A 30 -0.70 12.63 10.38
C THR A 30 -0.18 11.51 9.50
N ASP A 31 -1.06 10.70 8.91
CA ASP A 31 -0.69 9.58 8.05
C ASP A 31 -0.49 10.03 6.59
N VAL A 32 -0.83 11.29 6.26
CA VAL A 32 -0.61 11.87 4.94
C VAL A 32 0.90 11.93 4.64
N GLY A 33 1.30 11.36 3.51
CA GLY A 33 2.70 11.18 3.11
C GLY A 33 3.31 9.85 3.49
N SER A 34 2.63 9.09 4.35
CA SER A 34 3.05 7.74 4.69
C SER A 34 2.60 6.72 3.64
N TYR A 35 3.27 5.57 3.63
CA TYR A 35 2.90 4.46 2.75
C TYR A 35 1.69 3.71 3.30
N LEU A 36 0.74 3.38 2.42
CA LEU A 36 -0.36 2.49 2.79
C LEU A 36 0.17 1.07 2.99
N GLU A 37 -0.18 0.50 4.14
CA GLU A 37 0.20 -0.86 4.48
C GLU A 37 -0.56 -1.90 3.65
N GLU A 38 0.09 -3.02 3.34
CA GLU A 38 -0.47 -4.09 2.49
C GLU A 38 -1.82 -4.60 3.02
N ARG A 39 -1.97 -4.72 4.34
CA ARG A 39 -3.21 -5.16 4.98
C ARG A 39 -4.40 -4.25 4.72
N PHE A 40 -4.21 -3.02 4.26
CA PHE A 40 -5.29 -2.08 3.93
C PHE A 40 -5.54 -1.92 2.44
N LEU A 41 -4.78 -2.60 1.57
CA LEU A 41 -4.99 -2.53 0.12
C LEU A 41 -6.39 -2.98 -0.28
N HIS A 42 -6.95 -3.95 0.43
CA HIS A 42 -8.33 -4.43 0.21
C HIS A 42 -9.40 -3.37 0.51
N LEU A 43 -9.07 -2.30 1.24
CA LEU A 43 -9.96 -1.18 1.51
C LEU A 43 -9.98 -0.16 0.38
N LEU A 44 -9.07 -0.25 -0.60
CA LEU A 44 -9.05 0.68 -1.72
C LEU A 44 -10.18 0.40 -2.70
N ASP A 45 -10.94 1.44 -2.98
CA ASP A 45 -11.97 1.43 -4.02
C ASP A 45 -11.36 1.75 -5.38
N ASN A 46 -11.83 1.00 -6.38
CA ASN A 46 -11.59 1.31 -7.79
C ASN A 46 -12.79 2.05 -8.41
N SER A 47 -13.85 2.31 -7.64
CA SER A 47 -15.02 3.00 -8.14
C SER A 47 -14.68 4.41 -8.60
N PHE A 48 -15.33 4.79 -9.69
CA PHE A 48 -15.28 6.13 -10.23
C PHE A 48 -16.11 7.06 -9.34
N GLY A 49 -15.45 7.83 -8.49
CA GLY A 49 -16.08 8.81 -7.61
C GLY A 49 -15.36 10.16 -7.65
N ASP A 50 -16.13 11.23 -7.48
CA ASP A 50 -15.61 12.59 -7.28
C ASP A 50 -14.97 12.68 -5.89
N PHE A 51 -13.92 13.48 -5.72
CA PHE A 51 -13.25 13.66 -4.43
C PHE A 51 -13.70 14.96 -3.77
N ASN A 52 -13.96 14.88 -2.47
CA ASN A 52 -14.32 16.07 -1.68
C ASN A 52 -13.07 16.78 -1.15
N ASP A 53 -13.20 18.09 -0.94
CA ASP A 53 -12.17 18.89 -0.31
C ASP A 53 -11.84 18.35 1.09
N GLY A 54 -10.56 18.11 1.33
CA GLY A 54 -10.05 17.52 2.57
C GLY A 54 -10.17 16.00 2.66
N GLU A 55 -10.69 15.30 1.65
CA GLU A 55 -10.81 13.84 1.64
C GLU A 55 -9.43 13.15 1.64
N ILE A 56 -9.29 12.09 2.43
CA ILE A 56 -8.08 11.26 2.44
C ILE A 56 -8.22 10.18 1.36
N ALA A 57 -7.25 10.15 0.45
CA ALA A 57 -7.16 9.22 -0.66
C ALA A 57 -5.79 8.54 -0.68
N CYS A 58 -5.62 7.60 -1.60
CA CYS A 58 -4.33 6.97 -1.89
C CYS A 58 -3.95 7.18 -3.35
N MET A 59 -2.66 7.25 -3.64
CA MET A 59 -2.15 7.13 -5.01
C MET A 59 -0.94 6.21 -5.05
N LYS A 60 -0.61 5.69 -6.23
CA LYS A 60 0.57 4.83 -6.37
C LYS A 60 1.86 5.65 -6.27
N LYS A 61 2.91 5.05 -5.70
CA LYS A 61 4.20 5.71 -5.42
C LYS A 61 4.87 6.26 -6.68
N TYR A 62 4.83 5.56 -7.81
CA TYR A 62 5.46 6.05 -9.05
C TYR A 62 4.85 7.35 -9.56
N VAL A 63 3.59 7.65 -9.19
CA VAL A 63 2.93 8.94 -9.50
C VAL A 63 3.68 10.11 -8.83
N LEU A 64 4.45 9.85 -7.77
CA LEU A 64 5.27 10.85 -7.10
C LEU A 64 6.65 11.05 -7.73
N GLU A 65 7.15 10.03 -8.44
CA GLU A 65 8.54 9.96 -8.90
C GLU A 65 8.67 10.29 -10.39
N ASP A 66 7.55 10.25 -11.12
CA ASP A 66 7.52 10.41 -12.56
C ASP A 66 6.25 11.18 -12.99
N ASP A 67 6.45 12.37 -13.56
CA ASP A 67 5.38 13.20 -14.15
C ASP A 67 4.96 12.69 -15.54
N SER A 68 5.56 11.61 -16.05
CA SER A 68 5.09 11.01 -17.29
C SER A 68 3.70 10.37 -17.14
N ASP A 69 2.90 10.52 -18.19
CA ASP A 69 1.62 9.82 -18.37
C ASP A 69 1.84 8.36 -18.85
N GLU A 70 3.08 7.86 -18.83
CA GLU A 70 3.38 6.48 -19.17
C GLU A 70 3.16 5.59 -17.94
N GLU A 71 2.09 4.80 -17.98
CA GLU A 71 1.95 3.70 -17.03
C GLU A 71 3.09 2.71 -17.28
N ARG A 72 4.02 2.60 -16.32
CA ARG A 72 5.00 1.52 -16.32
C ARG A 72 4.24 0.19 -16.22
N GLU A 73 4.25 -0.57 -17.30
CA GLU A 73 3.62 -1.90 -17.38
C GLU A 73 4.31 -2.94 -16.48
N ASP A 74 5.46 -2.59 -15.90
CA ASP A 74 6.20 -3.46 -15.00
C ASP A 74 5.42 -3.71 -13.70
N GLU A 75 5.00 -4.95 -13.49
CA GLU A 75 4.36 -5.46 -12.25
C GLU A 75 5.36 -5.57 -11.08
N SER A 76 6.39 -4.71 -11.01
CA SER A 76 7.36 -4.74 -9.92
C SER A 76 6.68 -4.41 -8.59
N GLU A 77 7.13 -5.02 -7.49
CA GLU A 77 6.58 -4.77 -6.15
C GLU A 77 6.66 -3.27 -5.74
N GLU A 78 7.60 -2.52 -6.34
CA GLU A 78 7.75 -1.08 -6.14
C GLU A 78 6.61 -0.28 -6.78
N ASN A 79 6.10 -0.70 -7.95
CA ASN A 79 4.95 -0.08 -8.63
C ASN A 79 3.62 -0.34 -7.91
N ASN A 80 3.58 -1.31 -6.99
CA ASN A 80 2.42 -1.67 -6.17
C ASN A 80 2.44 -1.04 -4.77
N THR A 81 3.24 0.01 -4.55
CA THR A 81 3.24 0.77 -3.29
C THR A 81 2.30 1.95 -3.39
N PHE A 82 1.45 2.17 -2.37
CA PHE A 82 0.55 3.32 -2.30
C PHE A 82 1.01 4.30 -1.23
N VAL A 83 0.74 5.58 -1.46
CA VAL A 83 0.99 6.68 -0.53
C VAL A 83 -0.34 7.33 -0.19
N ILE A 84 -0.56 7.55 1.10
CA ILE A 84 -1.74 8.22 1.63
C ILE A 84 -1.60 9.72 1.36
N VAL A 85 -2.61 10.32 0.74
CA VAL A 85 -2.63 11.74 0.37
C VAL A 85 -3.92 12.40 0.81
N LYS A 86 -3.88 13.74 0.92
CA LYS A 86 -5.06 14.54 1.19
C LYS A 86 -5.44 15.33 -0.05
N VAL A 87 -6.66 15.14 -0.52
CA VAL A 87 -7.26 15.97 -1.58
C VAL A 87 -7.54 17.34 -0.98
N LEU A 88 -7.05 18.40 -1.61
CA LEU A 88 -7.26 19.77 -1.15
C LEU A 88 -8.50 20.35 -1.82
N HIS A 89 -8.52 20.42 -3.14
CA HIS A 89 -9.65 20.88 -3.93
C HIS A 89 -9.53 20.45 -5.40
N LEU A 90 -10.65 20.58 -6.13
CA LEU A 90 -10.71 20.40 -7.58
C LEU A 90 -10.07 21.60 -8.30
N VAL A 91 -9.11 21.35 -9.19
CA VAL A 91 -8.39 22.36 -9.98
C VAL A 91 -9.02 22.52 -11.35
N GLU A 92 -9.30 21.40 -12.03
CA GLU A 92 -9.83 21.39 -13.39
C GLU A 92 -10.91 20.32 -13.51
N GLU A 93 -12.11 20.72 -13.94
CA GLU A 93 -13.20 19.82 -14.27
C GLU A 93 -13.16 19.47 -15.76
N ASN A 94 -13.15 18.18 -16.07
CA ASN A 94 -13.21 17.70 -17.43
C ASN A 94 -14.67 17.49 -17.84
N CYS A 95 -15.09 18.16 -18.91
CA CYS A 95 -16.48 18.15 -19.38
C CYS A 95 -16.91 16.84 -20.04
N VAL A 96 -15.96 15.97 -20.41
CA VAL A 96 -16.20 14.71 -21.12
C VAL A 96 -16.18 13.54 -20.15
N CYS A 97 -15.14 13.43 -19.32
CA CYS A 97 -14.96 12.32 -18.40
C CYS A 97 -14.50 12.85 -17.04
N LYS A 98 -15.37 12.76 -16.02
CA LYS A 98 -15.05 13.17 -14.63
C LYS A 98 -13.79 12.52 -14.06
N MET A 99 -13.38 11.37 -14.58
CA MET A 99 -12.17 10.67 -14.15
C MET A 99 -10.87 11.32 -14.64
N MET A 100 -11.01 12.30 -15.54
CA MET A 100 -9.96 13.20 -15.98
C MET A 100 -9.93 14.52 -15.20
N ASN A 101 -10.83 14.71 -14.22
CA ASN A 101 -10.75 15.85 -13.31
C ASN A 101 -9.38 15.88 -12.62
N ILE A 102 -8.81 17.07 -12.48
CA ILE A 102 -7.52 17.27 -11.83
C ILE A 102 -7.77 17.84 -10.44
N TYR A 103 -7.26 17.14 -9.43
CA TYR A 103 -7.33 17.57 -8.04
C TYR A 103 -5.96 18.00 -7.55
N GLU A 104 -5.91 19.03 -6.74
CA GLU A 104 -4.69 19.37 -6.00
C GLU A 104 -4.60 18.48 -4.77
N VAL A 105 -3.48 17.79 -4.60
CA VAL A 105 -3.27 16.88 -3.48
C VAL A 105 -2.01 17.23 -2.69
N SER A 106 -2.10 17.06 -1.37
CA SER A 106 -0.99 17.21 -0.44
C SER A 106 -0.40 15.85 -0.07
N LYS A 107 0.93 15.77 -0.12
CA LYS A 107 1.76 14.63 0.27
C LYS A 107 2.23 14.71 1.72
N GLY A 108 1.88 15.75 2.45
CA GLY A 108 2.31 15.96 3.83
C GLY A 108 2.38 17.44 4.18
N ILE A 109 2.60 17.74 5.46
CA ILE A 109 2.59 19.12 5.98
C ILE A 109 3.73 19.98 5.39
N GLN A 110 4.83 19.35 4.98
CA GLN A 110 6.04 20.05 4.49
C GLN A 110 6.30 19.86 2.99
N ASP A 111 5.52 19.03 2.31
CA ASP A 111 5.73 18.75 0.89
C ASP A 111 4.88 19.66 0.01
N PRO A 112 5.40 20.07 -1.17
CA PRO A 112 4.62 20.84 -2.13
C PRO A 112 3.41 20.03 -2.61
N THR A 113 2.32 20.74 -2.83
CA THR A 113 1.11 20.20 -3.45
C THR A 113 1.39 19.82 -4.90
N MET A 114 0.59 18.90 -5.43
CA MET A 114 0.71 18.49 -6.83
C MET A 114 -0.66 18.26 -7.46
N PRO A 115 -0.83 18.59 -8.75
CA PRO A 115 -2.03 18.25 -9.50
C PRO A 115 -2.04 16.75 -9.84
N VAL A 116 -3.16 16.06 -9.61
CA VAL A 116 -3.32 14.64 -9.91
C VAL A 116 -4.68 14.37 -10.54
N LYS A 117 -4.69 13.63 -11.65
CA LYS A 117 -5.90 13.16 -12.32
C LYS A 117 -6.69 12.20 -11.41
N ALA A 118 -8.01 12.30 -11.39
CA ALA A 118 -8.89 11.53 -10.51
C ALA A 118 -8.71 10.01 -10.68
N HIS A 119 -8.46 9.54 -11.90
CA HIS A 119 -8.23 8.12 -12.17
C HIS A 119 -6.90 7.58 -11.58
N ARG A 120 -6.02 8.42 -11.03
CA ARG A 120 -4.81 7.99 -10.31
C ARG A 120 -5.01 7.96 -8.79
N LEU A 121 -6.16 8.45 -8.30
CA LEU A 121 -6.52 8.51 -6.87
C LEU A 121 -7.49 7.37 -6.50
N TYR A 122 -7.28 6.75 -5.34
CA TYR A 122 -8.05 5.62 -4.82
C TYR A 122 -8.72 6.03 -3.51
N LYS A 123 -10.02 5.77 -3.38
CA LYS A 123 -10.79 6.04 -2.16
C LYS A 123 -10.70 4.88 -1.19
N PHE A 124 -11.00 5.13 0.08
CA PHE A 124 -11.18 4.06 1.07
C PHE A 124 -12.65 3.67 1.18
N VAL A 125 -12.96 2.39 0.93
CA VAL A 125 -14.28 1.81 1.23
C VAL A 125 -14.33 1.45 2.70
N ARG A 126 -15.21 2.11 3.46
CA ARG A 126 -15.58 1.64 4.80
C ARG A 126 -16.62 0.54 4.63
N THR A 127 -16.21 -0.72 4.68
CA THR A 127 -17.15 -1.84 4.79
C THR A 127 -17.79 -1.80 6.18
N VAL A 128 -18.95 -1.15 6.28
CA VAL A 128 -19.79 -1.28 7.47
C VAL A 128 -20.31 -2.72 7.50
N SER A 129 -19.87 -3.50 8.47
CA SER A 129 -20.29 -4.87 8.67
C SER A 129 -21.81 -4.95 8.84
N ASN A 130 -22.45 -5.81 8.04
CA ASN A 130 -23.84 -6.25 8.14
C ASN A 130 -24.91 -5.17 8.29
N THR A 131 -25.17 -4.44 7.21
CA THR A 131 -26.54 -4.15 6.80
C THR A 131 -26.59 -4.18 5.27
N VAL A 132 -27.64 -4.80 4.71
CA VAL A 132 -27.98 -4.63 3.30
C VAL A 132 -28.29 -3.15 3.12
N VAL A 133 -27.34 -2.38 2.58
CA VAL A 133 -27.55 -0.99 2.18
C VAL A 133 -26.80 -0.76 0.87
N PRO A 134 -27.43 -0.06 -0.09
CA PRO A 134 -27.04 -0.02 -1.48
C PRO A 134 -25.85 0.92 -1.67
N VAL A 135 -25.28 0.81 -2.87
CA VAL A 135 -24.19 1.64 -3.39
C VAL A 135 -24.45 3.12 -3.06
N THR A 136 -23.54 3.72 -2.28
CA THR A 136 -23.54 5.15 -2.00
C THR A 136 -22.99 5.88 -3.22
N PHE A 137 -23.88 6.35 -4.09
CA PHE A 137 -23.58 7.40 -5.07
C PHE A 137 -23.98 8.74 -4.46
N THR A 138 -23.03 9.67 -4.32
CA THR A 138 -23.32 11.05 -3.90
C THR A 138 -23.84 11.87 -5.07
N GLN A 139 -25.15 12.07 -5.09
CA GLN A 139 -25.78 13.32 -5.53
C GLN A 139 -26.61 13.86 -4.36
N GLU A 140 -26.14 14.93 -3.74
CA GLU A 140 -26.93 15.85 -2.91
C GLU A 140 -27.75 16.75 -3.85
N GLU A 141 -29.03 17.08 -3.71
CA GLU A 141 -30.08 16.85 -2.71
C GLU A 141 -31.43 16.92 -3.44
N THR A 142 -32.40 16.08 -3.08
CA THR A 142 -33.74 16.52 -2.61
C THR A 142 -34.63 15.31 -2.30
N LYS A 143 -34.79 15.06 -1.00
CA LYS A 143 -35.94 14.50 -0.29
C LYS A 143 -37.13 14.05 -1.17
N GLN A 144 -37.10 12.80 -1.65
CA GLN A 144 -38.32 12.02 -1.83
C GLN A 144 -38.02 10.52 -1.79
N GLU A 145 -38.80 9.83 -0.96
CA GLU A 145 -38.89 8.39 -0.83
C GLU A 145 -38.83 7.67 -2.19
N ARG A 146 -37.95 6.67 -2.35
CA ARG A 146 -38.26 5.39 -3.03
C ARG A 146 -37.03 4.49 -3.13
N THR A 147 -37.16 3.35 -2.47
CA THR A 147 -36.57 2.07 -2.86
C THR A 147 -36.65 1.87 -4.38
N SER A 148 -35.51 1.84 -5.06
CA SER A 148 -35.42 1.47 -6.48
C SER A 148 -34.31 0.45 -6.63
N THR A 149 -34.67 -0.81 -6.86
CA THR A 149 -33.74 -1.84 -7.32
C THR A 149 -33.28 -1.45 -8.71
N VAL A 150 -32.04 -0.95 -8.83
CA VAL A 150 -31.44 -0.61 -10.13
C VAL A 150 -31.52 -1.84 -11.03
N THR A 151 -32.10 -1.66 -12.22
CA THR A 151 -32.38 -2.74 -13.17
C THR A 151 -31.11 -3.04 -13.99
N GLU A 152 -30.91 -4.28 -14.46
CA GLU A 152 -29.72 -4.66 -15.26
C GLU A 152 -29.52 -3.75 -16.49
N GLU A 153 -30.61 -3.35 -17.14
CA GLU A 153 -30.61 -2.45 -18.30
C GLU A 153 -30.05 -1.06 -17.95
N GLU A 154 -30.32 -0.55 -16.75
CA GLU A 154 -29.80 0.73 -16.28
C GLU A 154 -28.29 0.64 -16.04
N LEU A 155 -27.81 -0.48 -15.50
CA LEU A 155 -26.37 -0.74 -15.32
C LEU A 155 -25.65 -0.80 -16.67
N ARG A 156 -26.21 -1.51 -17.66
CA ARG A 156 -25.64 -1.57 -19.01
C ARG A 156 -25.58 -0.18 -19.65
N LYS A 157 -26.66 0.60 -19.55
CA LYS A 157 -26.71 1.98 -20.08
C LYS A 157 -25.67 2.88 -19.42
N GLN A 158 -25.50 2.77 -18.10
CA GLN A 158 -24.49 3.52 -17.33
C GLN A 158 -23.07 3.15 -17.76
N ILE A 159 -22.74 1.86 -17.81
CA ILE A 159 -21.42 1.37 -18.22
C ILE A 159 -21.10 1.82 -19.64
N ARG A 160 -22.07 1.70 -20.53
CA ARG A 160 -21.91 2.12 -21.91
C ARG A 160 -21.57 3.60 -22.02
N LYS A 161 -22.30 4.46 -21.31
CA LYS A 161 -22.01 5.89 -21.26
C LYS A 161 -20.57 6.14 -20.79
N GLN A 162 -20.13 5.46 -19.72
CA GLN A 162 -18.76 5.58 -19.22
C GLN A 162 -17.71 5.13 -20.24
N VAL A 163 -17.93 4.00 -20.93
CA VAL A 163 -16.98 3.54 -21.97
C VAL A 163 -16.87 4.55 -23.11
N ILE A 164 -17.98 5.15 -23.54
CA ILE A 164 -17.98 6.19 -24.58
C ILE A 164 -17.24 7.45 -24.09
N GLU A 165 -17.50 7.91 -22.87
CA GLU A 165 -16.80 9.05 -22.26
C GLU A 165 -15.29 8.81 -22.14
N ILE A 166 -14.89 7.60 -21.72
CA ILE A 166 -13.48 7.19 -21.67
C ILE A 166 -12.86 7.21 -23.07
N TRP A 167 -13.58 6.74 -24.10
CA TRP A 167 -13.07 6.68 -25.47
C TRP A 167 -12.93 8.04 -26.16
N GLN A 168 -13.54 9.09 -25.61
CA GLN A 168 -13.38 10.46 -26.08
C GLN A 168 -12.13 11.16 -25.51
N VAL A 169 -11.38 10.51 -24.62
CA VAL A 169 -10.12 11.02 -24.09
C VAL A 169 -9.04 10.96 -25.17
N GLU A 170 -8.24 12.02 -25.31
CA GLU A 170 -7.25 12.14 -26.40
C GLU A 170 -5.99 11.28 -26.17
N ASN A 171 -5.65 10.98 -24.92
CA ASN A 171 -4.44 10.23 -24.56
C ASN A 171 -4.74 8.72 -24.43
N GLU A 172 -4.06 7.91 -25.25
CA GLU A 172 -4.22 6.45 -25.28
C GLU A 172 -3.86 5.76 -23.96
N ASN A 173 -2.85 6.26 -23.23
CA ASN A 173 -2.47 5.71 -21.92
C ASN A 173 -3.53 6.00 -20.86
N ASP A 174 -4.13 7.19 -20.88
CA ASP A 174 -5.24 7.54 -19.99
C ASP A 174 -6.47 6.66 -20.32
N ILE A 175 -6.77 6.43 -21.60
CA ILE A 175 -7.82 5.49 -22.04
C ILE A 175 -7.55 4.08 -21.46
N LYS A 176 -6.32 3.57 -21.60
CA LYS A 176 -5.93 2.24 -21.06
C LYS A 176 -6.13 2.19 -19.54
N SER A 177 -5.68 3.20 -18.80
CA SER A 177 -5.80 3.25 -17.34
C SER A 177 -7.26 3.29 -16.88
N LEU A 178 -8.08 4.12 -17.54
CA LEU A 178 -9.50 4.26 -17.28
C LEU A 178 -10.27 2.98 -17.57
N LEU A 179 -10.04 2.35 -18.72
CA LEU A 179 -10.65 1.06 -19.07
C LEU A 179 -10.23 -0.04 -18.08
N ARG A 180 -8.96 -0.06 -17.66
CA ARG A 180 -8.48 -0.99 -16.63
C ARG A 180 -9.24 -0.81 -15.32
N ARG A 181 -9.42 0.43 -14.85
CA ARG A 181 -10.19 0.73 -13.63
C ARG A 181 -11.64 0.29 -13.73
N LEU A 182 -12.30 0.60 -14.84
CA LEU A 182 -13.70 0.22 -15.08
C LEU A 182 -13.86 -1.30 -15.05
N MET A 183 -12.96 -2.02 -15.72
CA MET A 183 -12.98 -3.47 -15.77
C MET A 183 -12.74 -4.10 -14.41
N PHE A 184 -11.82 -3.54 -13.62
CA PHE A 184 -11.57 -3.99 -12.24
C PHE A 184 -12.76 -3.81 -11.32
N GLN A 185 -13.55 -2.76 -11.52
CA GLN A 185 -14.77 -2.54 -10.75
C GLN A 185 -15.79 -3.67 -10.98
N TRP A 186 -15.91 -4.13 -12.22
CA TRP A 186 -16.87 -5.15 -12.65
C TRP A 186 -16.29 -6.56 -12.79
N HIS A 187 -15.03 -6.79 -12.41
CA HIS A 187 -14.39 -8.10 -12.57
C HIS A 187 -15.09 -9.17 -11.71
N PRO A 188 -15.36 -10.37 -12.24
CA PRO A 188 -16.02 -11.46 -11.50
C PRO A 188 -15.25 -11.88 -10.25
N ASP A 189 -13.92 -11.96 -10.30
CA ASP A 189 -13.10 -12.30 -9.12
C ASP A 189 -13.24 -11.31 -7.95
N LYS A 190 -13.55 -10.03 -8.22
CA LYS A 190 -13.80 -9.02 -7.16
C LYS A 190 -15.23 -9.10 -6.64
N ASN A 191 -16.15 -9.63 -7.44
CA ASN A 191 -17.60 -9.67 -7.18
C ASN A 191 -18.19 -11.08 -7.39
N PRO A 192 -17.69 -12.13 -6.71
CA PRO A 192 -18.13 -13.51 -6.94
C PRO A 192 -19.62 -13.72 -6.63
N ASP A 193 -20.17 -12.90 -5.74
CA ASP A 193 -21.57 -12.96 -5.29
C ASP A 193 -22.54 -12.27 -6.28
N ARG A 194 -22.04 -11.62 -7.35
CA ARG A 194 -22.85 -10.86 -8.32
C ARG A 194 -22.69 -11.45 -9.71
N ILE A 195 -23.68 -12.26 -10.11
CA ILE A 195 -23.70 -12.95 -11.41
C ILE A 195 -23.66 -11.93 -12.56
N GLU A 196 -24.27 -10.76 -12.35
CA GLU A 196 -24.36 -9.66 -13.32
C GLU A 196 -22.98 -9.11 -13.68
N CYS A 197 -22.00 -9.15 -12.77
CA CYS A 197 -20.64 -8.64 -13.03
C CYS A 197 -19.95 -9.39 -14.18
N THR A 198 -20.18 -10.69 -14.33
CA THR A 198 -19.61 -11.46 -15.45
C THR A 198 -20.15 -10.97 -16.79
N MET A 199 -21.47 -10.74 -16.86
CA MET A 199 -22.15 -10.23 -18.07
C MET A 199 -21.71 -8.81 -18.39
N LEU A 200 -21.63 -7.94 -17.38
CA LEU A 200 -21.20 -6.55 -17.55
C LEU A 200 -19.72 -6.45 -17.94
N PHE A 201 -18.86 -7.33 -17.40
CA PHE A 201 -17.45 -7.43 -17.80
C PHE A 201 -17.29 -7.82 -19.28
N GLN A 202 -18.06 -8.80 -19.74
CA GLN A 202 -18.07 -9.17 -21.16
C GLN A 202 -18.62 -8.04 -22.04
N TYR A 203 -19.65 -7.34 -21.56
CA TYR A 203 -20.23 -6.19 -22.25
C TYR A 203 -19.21 -5.06 -22.44
N ILE A 204 -18.43 -4.72 -21.41
CA ILE A 204 -17.35 -3.71 -21.52
C ILE A 204 -16.31 -4.12 -22.57
N ARG A 205 -15.88 -5.40 -22.58
CA ARG A 205 -14.92 -5.92 -23.59
C ARG A 205 -15.47 -5.80 -25.00
N SER A 206 -16.75 -6.12 -25.21
CA SER A 206 -17.40 -6.01 -26.51
C SER A 206 -17.49 -4.56 -26.98
N LEU A 207 -17.94 -3.65 -26.11
CA LEU A 207 -18.00 -2.21 -26.42
C LEU A 207 -16.63 -1.64 -26.79
N THR A 208 -15.59 -2.01 -26.04
CA THR A 208 -14.23 -1.56 -26.31
C THR A 208 -13.74 -2.06 -27.68
N GLY A 209 -13.98 -3.33 -28.00
CA GLY A 209 -13.60 -3.90 -29.30
C GLY A 209 -14.34 -3.27 -30.49
N ARG A 210 -15.59 -2.83 -30.30
CA ARG A 210 -16.36 -2.10 -31.32
C ARG A 210 -15.81 -0.69 -31.56
N LEU A 211 -15.49 0.02 -30.48
CA LEU A 211 -14.90 1.34 -30.55
C LEU A 211 -13.49 1.32 -31.15
N GLU A 212 -12.69 0.29 -30.87
CA GLU A 212 -11.38 0.07 -31.51
C GLU A 212 -11.51 -0.08 -33.03
N ARG A 213 -12.58 -0.71 -33.52
CA ARG A 213 -12.87 -0.84 -34.96
C ARG A 213 -13.52 0.40 -35.58
N GLY A 214 -13.74 1.46 -34.80
CA GLY A 214 -14.37 2.70 -35.26
C GLY A 214 -15.88 2.61 -35.44
N GLU A 215 -16.53 1.62 -34.83
CA GLU A 215 -18.00 1.48 -34.89
C GLU A 215 -18.69 2.52 -34.00
N THR A 216 -19.73 3.18 -34.50
CA THR A 216 -20.58 4.06 -33.71
C THR A 216 -21.58 3.25 -32.90
N ILE A 217 -21.62 3.45 -31.58
CA ILE A 217 -22.57 2.77 -30.69
C ILE A 217 -23.86 3.62 -30.59
N PRO A 218 -25.03 3.20 -31.13
CA PRO A 218 -26.29 3.99 -31.20
C PRO A 218 -27.10 3.93 -29.90
N GLU A 219 -27.68 5.03 -29.39
CA GLU A 219 -28.23 5.12 -28.00
C GLU A 219 -29.18 3.98 -27.58
N GLU A 220 -29.92 3.38 -28.52
CA GLU A 220 -30.73 2.17 -28.32
C GLU A 220 -30.05 0.94 -28.93
N ASP A 221 -28.96 0.50 -28.32
CA ASP A 221 -28.27 -0.73 -28.75
C ASP A 221 -28.89 -1.91 -28.01
N THR A 222 -29.95 -2.48 -28.57
CA THR A 222 -30.47 -3.79 -28.16
C THR A 222 -29.53 -4.84 -28.75
N ASP A 223 -28.78 -5.55 -27.90
CA ASP A 223 -27.83 -6.63 -28.23
C ASP A 223 -28.20 -7.32 -29.55
N SER A 224 -27.64 -6.85 -30.67
CA SER A 224 -27.73 -7.55 -31.93
C SER A 224 -26.80 -8.74 -31.82
N ASP A 225 -27.34 -9.95 -31.97
CA ASP A 225 -26.79 -11.32 -31.87
C ASP A 225 -25.48 -11.63 -32.64
N SER A 226 -24.71 -10.63 -33.01
CA SER A 226 -23.35 -10.77 -33.52
C SER A 226 -22.40 -10.05 -32.59
N ALA A 227 -22.20 -10.59 -31.37
CA ALA A 227 -21.20 -10.08 -30.44
C ALA A 227 -19.82 -10.17 -31.12
N PRO A 228 -19.22 -9.05 -31.54
CA PRO A 228 -17.91 -9.11 -32.14
C PRO A 228 -16.87 -9.39 -31.04
N GLY A 229 -15.79 -10.07 -31.42
CA GLY A 229 -14.74 -10.51 -30.51
C GLY A 229 -14.08 -9.36 -29.71
N PRO A 230 -13.43 -9.68 -28.58
CA PRO A 230 -12.81 -8.70 -27.70
C PRO A 230 -11.73 -7.90 -28.43
N SER A 231 -11.46 -6.69 -27.92
CA SER A 231 -10.40 -5.83 -28.42
C SER A 231 -9.05 -6.54 -28.45
N GLN A 232 -8.28 -6.41 -29.54
CA GLN A 232 -6.94 -6.99 -29.64
C GLN A 232 -5.90 -6.08 -28.97
N THR A 233 -6.02 -4.76 -29.15
CA THR A 233 -5.07 -3.79 -28.56
C THR A 233 -5.20 -3.68 -27.05
N TYR A 234 -6.42 -3.82 -26.51
CA TYR A 234 -6.69 -3.66 -25.08
C TYR A 234 -6.82 -4.99 -24.33
N GLU A 235 -6.61 -6.15 -24.97
CA GLU A 235 -6.74 -7.46 -24.33
C GLU A 235 -5.83 -7.58 -23.09
N HIS A 236 -4.61 -7.06 -23.18
CA HIS A 236 -3.65 -7.02 -22.08
C HIS A 236 -4.08 -6.11 -20.92
N THR A 237 -4.85 -5.06 -21.21
CA THR A 237 -5.46 -4.15 -20.21
C THR A 237 -6.49 -4.87 -19.35
N PHE A 238 -7.04 -5.98 -19.82
CA PHE A 238 -8.11 -6.73 -19.15
C PHE A 238 -7.62 -7.90 -18.29
N ARG A 239 -6.30 -8.04 -18.08
CA ARG A 239 -5.75 -9.06 -17.19
C ARG A 239 -6.13 -8.74 -15.73
N PRO A 240 -6.54 -9.75 -14.93
CA PRO A 240 -6.74 -9.55 -13.50
C PRO A 240 -5.43 -9.12 -12.82
N PRO A 241 -5.53 -8.34 -11.71
CA PRO A 241 -4.36 -7.96 -10.93
C PRO A 241 -3.71 -9.17 -10.24
N PRO A 242 -2.50 -8.97 -9.68
CA PRO A 242 -1.95 -9.89 -8.68
C PRO A 242 -2.95 -10.15 -7.53
N PRO A 243 -2.92 -11.35 -6.92
CA PRO A 243 -3.85 -11.77 -5.84
C PRO A 243 -3.91 -10.83 -4.62
N GLN A 244 -2.90 -9.96 -4.46
CA GLN A 244 -2.79 -8.99 -3.37
C GLN A 244 -3.91 -7.92 -3.42
N TYR A 245 -4.53 -7.73 -4.59
CA TYR A 245 -5.60 -6.75 -4.83
C TYR A 245 -6.99 -7.37 -4.90
N THR A 246 -7.10 -8.69 -5.02
CA THR A 246 -8.39 -9.36 -4.92
C THR A 246 -8.76 -9.41 -3.44
N ASN A 247 -10.04 -9.16 -3.12
CA ASN A 247 -10.57 -9.26 -1.77
C ASN A 247 -10.55 -10.74 -1.31
N SER A 248 -9.36 -11.28 -1.05
CA SER A 248 -9.12 -12.66 -0.56
C SER A 248 -9.60 -12.84 0.89
N SER A 249 -10.23 -11.84 1.49
CA SER A 249 -10.87 -11.89 2.81
C SER A 249 -12.26 -12.56 2.79
N ARG A 250 -12.72 -13.08 1.65
CA ARG A 250 -14.01 -13.80 1.54
C ARG A 250 -13.93 -15.25 1.07
N THR A 251 -12.78 -15.75 0.66
CA THR A 251 -12.57 -17.17 0.31
C THR A 251 -12.20 -18.00 1.55
N ASP A 252 -13.09 -18.02 2.53
CA ASP A 252 -13.21 -19.13 3.49
C ASP A 252 -14.65 -19.62 3.43
N GLY A 253 -15.00 -20.28 2.32
CA GLY A 253 -16.38 -20.66 2.05
C GLY A 253 -16.62 -21.18 0.64
N GLY A 254 -15.98 -22.30 0.29
CA GLY A 254 -16.47 -23.13 -0.81
C GLY A 254 -15.41 -23.55 -1.81
N SER A 255 -15.33 -24.86 -2.01
CA SER A 255 -14.65 -25.53 -3.11
C SER A 255 -13.15 -25.86 -2.96
N TYR A 256 -12.76 -26.44 -1.81
CA TYR A 256 -11.77 -27.54 -1.80
C TYR A 256 -11.97 -28.49 -0.60
N GLU A 257 -13.22 -28.79 -0.24
CA GLU A 257 -13.52 -29.88 0.70
C GLU A 257 -13.60 -31.21 -0.05
N ARG A 258 -12.44 -31.81 -0.32
CA ARG A 258 -12.31 -33.28 -0.39
C ARG A 258 -10.91 -33.63 0.08
N PHE A 259 -10.86 -34.35 1.21
CA PHE A 259 -9.68 -34.92 1.88
C PHE A 259 -8.91 -34.03 2.87
N ALA A 260 -9.54 -33.70 4.01
CA ALA A 260 -8.81 -33.57 5.29
C ALA A 260 -9.76 -33.64 6.50
N SER A 261 -10.45 -34.78 6.68
CA SER A 261 -11.12 -35.06 7.95
C SER A 261 -10.08 -35.38 9.03
N ARG A 262 -10.20 -34.70 10.18
CA ARG A 262 -9.63 -34.97 11.52
C ARG A 262 -8.40 -34.14 11.94
N SER A 263 -8.65 -32.93 12.46
CA SER A 263 -8.04 -32.42 13.72
C SER A 263 -8.61 -31.04 14.05
N ASN A 264 -9.79 -31.00 14.67
CA ASN A 264 -10.46 -29.75 15.04
C ASN A 264 -10.35 -29.54 16.56
N ASP A 265 -9.20 -29.06 17.03
CA ASP A 265 -9.08 -28.41 18.36
C ASP A 265 -7.81 -27.53 18.56
N ARG A 266 -7.13 -27.12 17.48
CA ARG A 266 -5.90 -26.29 17.56
C ARG A 266 -5.94 -24.98 16.75
N SER A 267 -7.06 -24.62 16.14
CA SER A 267 -7.10 -23.50 15.19
C SER A 267 -7.31 -22.12 15.81
N ARG A 268 -7.80 -22.01 17.06
CA ARG A 268 -8.12 -20.70 17.66
C ARG A 268 -6.90 -19.93 18.19
N GLU A 269 -5.76 -20.58 18.43
CA GLU A 269 -4.50 -19.91 18.82
C GLU A 269 -3.71 -19.38 17.60
N ARG A 270 -4.07 -19.79 16.37
CA ARG A 270 -3.34 -19.46 15.13
C ARG A 270 -3.68 -18.09 14.52
N SER A 271 -4.56 -17.29 15.12
CA SER A 271 -4.89 -15.93 14.62
C SER A 271 -3.92 -14.83 15.06
N ARG A 272 -2.91 -15.15 15.89
CA ARG A 272 -1.74 -14.27 16.15
C ARG A 272 -0.47 -14.86 15.52
N ARG A 273 -0.55 -15.32 14.28
CA ARG A 273 0.69 -15.62 13.54
C ARG A 273 1.50 -14.33 13.47
N ARG A 274 2.77 -14.40 13.88
CA ARG A 274 3.77 -13.38 13.63
C ARG A 274 3.71 -13.08 12.13
N MET A 275 3.09 -11.95 11.76
CA MET A 275 2.93 -11.57 10.36
C MET A 275 4.14 -10.70 10.01
N GLY A 276 4.92 -11.18 9.06
CA GLY A 276 6.01 -10.42 8.50
C GLY A 276 5.53 -9.31 7.57
N ASP A 277 6.40 -8.33 7.35
CA ASP A 277 6.27 -7.24 6.39
C ASP A 277 7.54 -7.23 5.52
N ARG A 278 7.45 -7.88 4.35
CA ARG A 278 8.58 -8.01 3.43
C ARG A 278 8.99 -6.64 2.87
N ARG A 279 8.03 -5.75 2.64
CA ARG A 279 8.28 -4.41 2.10
C ARG A 279 9.06 -3.56 3.09
N GLU A 280 8.64 -3.53 4.35
CA GLU A 280 9.41 -2.85 5.39
C GLU A 280 10.77 -3.51 5.60
N SER A 281 10.85 -4.85 5.65
CA SER A 281 12.14 -5.55 5.70
C SER A 281 13.10 -5.05 4.61
N HIS A 282 12.63 -4.95 3.36
CA HIS A 282 13.46 -4.53 2.24
C HIS A 282 13.89 -3.05 2.35
N LYS A 283 13.03 -2.15 2.85
CA LYS A 283 13.41 -0.75 3.13
C LYS A 283 14.51 -0.66 4.19
N TRP A 284 14.33 -1.37 5.31
CA TRP A 284 15.30 -1.41 6.40
C TRP A 284 16.64 -2.01 5.94
N TRP A 285 16.59 -3.06 5.12
CA TRP A 285 17.77 -3.68 4.53
C TRP A 285 18.54 -2.75 3.59
N ARG A 286 17.84 -2.07 2.67
CA ARG A 286 18.46 -1.07 1.77
C ARG A 286 19.15 0.06 2.55
N HIS A 287 18.52 0.54 3.61
CA HIS A 287 19.10 1.56 4.46
C HIS A 287 20.32 1.04 5.24
N ALA A 288 20.26 -0.19 5.75
CA ALA A 288 21.40 -0.84 6.42
C ALA A 288 22.61 -1.00 5.47
N ASP A 289 22.36 -1.35 4.21
CA ASP A 289 23.39 -1.44 3.18
C ASP A 289 24.08 -0.10 2.90
N HIS A 290 23.29 0.98 2.85
CA HIS A 290 23.83 2.33 2.70
C HIS A 290 24.69 2.74 3.90
N ASP A 291 24.25 2.49 5.14
CA ASP A 291 25.03 2.75 6.35
C ASP A 291 26.35 1.99 6.36
N LEU A 292 26.36 0.74 5.88
CA LEU A 292 27.57 -0.07 5.83
C LEU A 292 28.58 0.48 4.81
N LYS A 293 28.12 0.84 3.60
CA LYS A 293 28.95 1.51 2.59
C LYS A 293 29.49 2.84 3.08
N GLU A 294 28.70 3.56 3.88
CA GLU A 294 29.10 4.80 4.52
C GLU A 294 30.21 4.58 5.54
N ALA A 295 30.13 3.53 6.35
CA ALA A 295 31.21 3.11 7.26
C ALA A 295 32.50 2.74 6.51
N GLU A 296 32.40 1.99 5.40
CA GLU A 296 33.54 1.61 4.55
C GLU A 296 34.27 2.84 4.01
N ARG A 297 33.54 3.82 3.50
CA ARG A 297 34.14 5.06 2.98
C ARG A 297 34.85 5.86 4.08
N ARG A 298 34.29 5.88 5.29
CA ARG A 298 34.85 6.62 6.43
C ARG A 298 36.07 5.96 7.05
N LEU A 299 36.30 4.67 6.78
CA LEU A 299 37.42 3.92 7.34
C LEU A 299 38.75 4.62 7.10
N ALA A 300 38.96 5.19 5.91
CA ALA A 300 40.15 5.98 5.59
C ALA A 300 39.86 7.48 5.69
N GLY A 301 40.08 8.08 6.87
CA GLY A 301 40.13 9.55 7.01
C GLY A 301 39.07 10.19 7.89
N SER A 302 38.20 9.41 8.54
CA SER A 302 37.33 9.90 9.62
C SER A 302 37.76 9.35 10.98
N PRO A 303 37.44 10.04 12.10
CA PRO A 303 37.60 9.48 13.43
C PRO A 303 36.95 8.09 13.55
N PRO A 304 37.63 7.08 14.13
CA PRO A 304 37.15 5.69 14.16
C PRO A 304 35.76 5.51 14.78
N CYS A 305 35.38 6.36 15.73
CA CYS A 305 34.06 6.34 16.35
C CYS A 305 32.91 6.49 15.35
N TYR A 306 33.08 7.25 14.27
CA TYR A 306 32.04 7.42 13.25
C TYR A 306 31.87 6.15 12.42
N THR A 307 32.97 5.51 11.99
CA THR A 307 32.89 4.23 11.29
C THR A 307 32.19 3.19 12.15
N ILE A 308 32.56 3.08 13.42
CA ILE A 308 31.93 2.15 14.37
C ILE A 308 30.44 2.46 14.56
N TYR A 309 30.07 3.75 14.63
CA TYR A 309 28.68 4.17 14.72
C TYR A 309 27.85 3.71 13.52
N PHE A 310 28.31 3.98 12.30
CA PHE A 310 27.61 3.54 11.10
C PHE A 310 27.53 2.00 11.00
N CYS A 311 28.57 1.28 11.44
CA CYS A 311 28.52 -0.18 11.54
C CYS A 311 27.44 -0.67 12.51
N LEU A 312 27.30 -0.06 13.69
CA LEU A 312 26.25 -0.43 14.64
C LEU A 312 24.84 -0.12 14.12
N GLN A 313 24.68 1.03 13.47
CA GLN A 313 23.41 1.41 12.83
C GLN A 313 23.04 0.40 11.74
N ALA A 314 23.99 0.03 10.87
CA ALA A 314 23.81 -0.99 9.86
C ALA A 314 23.42 -2.34 10.48
N ALA A 315 24.16 -2.83 11.48
CA ALA A 315 23.89 -4.10 12.16
C ALA A 315 22.48 -4.14 12.77
N GLY A 316 22.08 -3.08 13.48
CA GLY A 316 20.75 -2.93 14.06
C GLY A 316 19.66 -2.98 13.00
N LYS A 317 19.86 -2.28 11.87
CA LYS A 317 18.91 -2.24 10.75
C LYS A 317 18.84 -3.58 10.00
N PHE A 318 19.94 -4.31 9.79
CA PHE A 318 19.92 -5.65 9.20
C PHE A 318 19.11 -6.63 10.05
N VAL A 319 19.39 -6.69 11.35
CA VAL A 319 18.66 -7.56 12.27
C VAL A 319 17.19 -7.13 12.34
N LYS A 320 16.90 -5.82 12.35
CA LYS A 320 15.52 -5.32 12.34
C LYS A 320 14.79 -5.65 11.03
N ALA A 321 15.45 -5.61 9.89
CA ALA A 321 14.89 -6.05 8.61
C ALA A 321 14.48 -7.53 8.66
N CYS A 322 15.35 -8.42 9.14
CA CYS A 322 15.01 -9.82 9.36
C CYS A 322 13.83 -9.97 10.33
N LEU A 323 13.75 -9.14 11.38
CA LEU A 323 12.62 -9.17 12.33
C LEU A 323 11.33 -8.74 11.65
N TYR A 324 11.35 -7.73 10.77
CA TYR A 324 10.19 -7.39 9.95
C TYR A 324 9.73 -8.58 9.09
N GLN A 325 10.61 -9.45 8.58
CA GLN A 325 10.16 -10.63 7.82
C GLN A 325 9.40 -11.66 8.65
N VAL A 326 9.65 -11.70 9.97
CA VAL A 326 9.10 -12.75 10.84
C VAL A 326 7.97 -12.21 11.71
N ASP A 327 8.11 -11.00 12.26
CA ASP A 327 7.23 -10.41 13.26
C ASP A 327 7.29 -8.87 13.20
N ARG A 328 6.35 -8.27 12.45
CA ARG A 328 6.26 -6.81 12.27
C ARG A 328 6.04 -6.06 13.58
N ASP A 329 5.15 -6.53 14.44
CA ASP A 329 4.79 -5.83 15.69
C ASP A 329 6.00 -5.80 16.65
N ALA A 330 6.74 -6.91 16.73
CA ALA A 330 8.00 -6.94 17.46
C ALA A 330 9.04 -5.99 16.83
N ALA A 331 9.12 -5.89 15.50
CA ALA A 331 10.03 -4.95 14.85
C ALA A 331 9.67 -3.48 15.12
N MET A 332 8.39 -3.11 15.08
CA MET A 332 7.94 -1.73 15.31
C MET A 332 8.20 -1.26 16.74
N THR A 333 8.01 -2.14 17.73
CA THR A 333 8.13 -1.79 19.15
C THR A 333 9.57 -1.78 19.67
N ASN A 334 10.55 -2.27 18.91
CA ASN A 334 11.93 -2.41 19.37
C ASN A 334 12.90 -1.47 18.62
N ASN A 335 13.76 -0.80 19.38
CA ASN A 335 14.79 0.09 18.87
C ASN A 335 16.05 -0.69 18.44
N ILE A 336 16.72 -0.18 17.40
CA ILE A 336 17.99 -0.67 16.86
C ILE A 336 19.16 -0.54 17.85
N ASP A 337 19.07 0.38 18.83
CA ASP A 337 20.12 0.59 19.84
C ASP A 337 20.36 -0.64 20.75
N SER A 338 19.38 -1.56 20.81
CA SER A 338 19.50 -2.80 21.59
C SER A 338 19.72 -4.02 20.68
N LEU A 339 20.86 -4.05 19.97
CA LEU A 339 21.20 -5.11 19.00
C LEU A 339 21.05 -6.53 19.58
N ILE A 340 21.54 -6.77 20.80
CA ILE A 340 21.42 -8.07 21.50
C ILE A 340 19.95 -8.45 21.70
N LYS A 341 19.10 -7.48 22.08
CA LYS A 341 17.66 -7.71 22.27
C LYS A 341 16.99 -8.13 20.96
N LEU A 342 17.32 -7.46 19.85
CA LEU A 342 16.80 -7.80 18.52
C LEU A 342 17.22 -9.21 18.09
N CYS A 343 18.48 -9.60 18.32
CA CYS A 343 18.96 -10.95 18.02
C CYS A 343 18.26 -12.03 18.84
N CYS A 344 17.90 -11.75 20.10
CA CYS A 344 17.12 -12.65 20.94
C CYS A 344 15.68 -12.81 20.42
N LEU A 345 15.04 -11.70 20.00
CA LEU A 345 13.68 -11.74 19.44
C LEU A 345 13.59 -12.56 18.16
N LEU A 346 14.60 -12.44 17.29
CA LEU A 346 14.72 -13.24 16.07
C LEU A 346 15.13 -14.69 16.28
N ASN A 347 15.52 -15.05 17.51
CA ASN A 347 16.10 -16.35 17.85
C ASN A 347 17.25 -16.76 16.90
N LEU A 348 18.18 -15.82 16.65
CA LEU A 348 19.28 -16.07 15.72
C LEU A 348 20.18 -17.25 16.15
N PRO A 349 20.80 -17.96 15.19
CA PRO A 349 21.85 -18.95 15.44
C PRO A 349 22.95 -18.45 16.37
N GLN A 350 23.57 -19.37 17.10
CA GLN A 350 24.60 -19.04 18.09
C GLN A 350 25.82 -18.33 17.47
N THR A 351 26.15 -18.66 16.23
CA THR A 351 27.23 -18.01 15.46
C THR A 351 26.98 -16.51 15.28
N LEU A 352 25.75 -16.12 14.92
CA LEU A 352 25.37 -14.71 14.78
C LEU A 352 25.33 -13.98 16.13
N LYS A 353 24.86 -14.65 17.18
CA LYS A 353 24.90 -14.11 18.54
C LYS A 353 26.33 -13.86 19.02
N GLN A 354 27.27 -14.75 18.67
CA GLN A 354 28.69 -14.57 18.98
C GLN A 354 29.29 -13.36 18.26
N LEU A 355 29.03 -13.19 16.96
CA LEU A 355 29.47 -12.01 16.20
C LEU A 355 28.98 -10.71 16.83
N VAL A 356 27.70 -10.64 17.20
CA VAL A 356 27.10 -9.48 17.86
C VAL A 356 27.73 -9.23 19.22
N ASN A 357 27.97 -10.26 20.02
CA ASN A 357 28.64 -10.12 21.31
C ASN A 357 30.09 -9.64 21.16
N GLU A 358 30.83 -10.12 20.15
CA GLU A 358 32.19 -9.65 19.87
C GLU A 358 32.20 -8.15 19.53
N VAL A 359 31.28 -7.72 18.66
CA VAL A 359 31.10 -6.29 18.33
C VAL A 359 30.76 -5.48 19.58
N MET A 360 29.73 -5.88 20.33
CA MET A 360 29.30 -5.13 21.52
C MET A 360 30.36 -5.11 22.63
N SER A 361 31.16 -6.17 22.77
CA SER A 361 32.27 -6.20 23.72
C SER A 361 33.39 -5.21 23.37
N ARG A 362 33.58 -4.95 22.07
CA ARG A 362 34.57 -3.99 21.60
C ARG A 362 34.09 -2.55 21.73
N VAL A 363 32.81 -2.31 21.42
CA VAL A 363 32.25 -0.96 21.40
C VAL A 363 31.84 -0.48 22.79
N GLY A 364 31.31 -1.39 23.62
CA GLY A 364 30.71 -1.04 24.91
C GLY A 364 29.30 -0.48 24.73
N ASN A 365 29.02 0.67 25.35
CA ASN A 365 27.74 1.34 25.23
C ASN A 365 27.67 2.13 23.90
N SER A 366 26.56 2.02 23.16
CA SER A 366 26.35 2.75 21.90
C SER A 366 26.39 4.28 22.08
N ASP A 367 26.04 4.79 23.27
CA ASP A 367 26.09 6.22 23.56
C ASP A 367 27.52 6.78 23.60
N TRP A 368 28.51 5.92 23.90
CA TRP A 368 29.93 6.28 23.93
C TRP A 368 30.51 6.72 22.59
N LEU A 369 29.81 6.43 21.49
CA LEU A 369 30.22 6.82 20.15
C LEU A 369 29.86 8.27 19.80
N ARG A 370 28.96 8.90 20.57
CA ARG A 370 28.39 10.21 20.24
C ARG A 370 28.59 11.25 21.34
N VAL A 371 28.57 10.81 22.60
CA VAL A 371 28.52 11.71 23.74
C VAL A 371 29.85 11.66 24.50
N PRO A 372 30.54 12.81 24.69
CA PRO A 372 31.67 12.88 25.60
C PRO A 372 31.24 12.56 27.03
N ASP A 373 32.05 11.79 27.74
CA ASP A 373 31.80 11.44 29.15
C ASP A 373 33.12 11.44 29.95
N ILE A 374 33.10 10.85 31.15
CA ILE A 374 34.29 10.72 32.01
C ILE A 374 35.47 9.96 31.37
N LEU A 375 35.20 9.18 30.32
CA LEU A 375 36.20 8.42 29.55
C LEU A 375 36.77 9.23 28.37
N GLY A 376 36.37 10.50 28.21
CA GLY A 376 36.91 11.42 27.20
C GLY A 376 36.06 11.56 25.94
N CYS A 377 36.63 12.19 24.91
CA CYS A 377 35.97 12.41 23.63
C CYS A 377 35.79 11.07 22.88
N PRO A 378 34.63 10.81 22.23
CA PRO A 378 34.43 9.61 21.42
C PRO A 378 35.51 9.39 20.35
N CYS A 379 36.04 10.49 19.77
CA CYS A 379 37.06 10.44 18.73
C CYS A 379 38.38 9.84 19.20
N ASP A 380 38.71 9.93 20.49
CA ASP A 380 39.96 9.46 21.07
C ASP A 380 39.84 8.06 21.69
N ARG A 381 38.60 7.55 21.81
CA ARG A 381 38.27 6.31 22.54
C ARG A 381 38.54 5.05 21.74
N TYR A 382 38.53 5.16 20.41
CA TYR A 382 38.60 4.02 19.51
C TYR A 382 39.77 4.16 18.55
N SER A 383 40.50 3.07 18.36
CA SER A 383 41.57 3.00 17.38
C SER A 383 41.05 2.66 15.99
N GLN A 384 41.87 2.91 14.97
CA GLN A 384 41.58 2.45 13.61
C GLN A 384 41.40 0.93 13.53
N GLN A 385 42.12 0.17 14.35
CA GLN A 385 42.00 -1.29 14.41
C GLN A 385 40.62 -1.72 14.94
N ASP A 386 40.04 -0.96 15.87
CA ASP A 386 38.69 -1.23 16.38
C ASP A 386 37.64 -1.00 15.30
N ALA A 387 37.77 0.08 14.52
CA ALA A 387 36.90 0.36 13.39
C ALA A 387 36.97 -0.74 12.33
N THR A 388 38.17 -1.17 11.93
CA THR A 388 38.35 -2.27 10.98
C THR A 388 37.75 -3.57 11.50
N PHE A 389 37.98 -3.91 12.77
CA PHE A 389 37.44 -5.11 13.40
C PHE A 389 35.90 -5.11 13.40
N VAL A 390 35.27 -4.02 13.81
CA VAL A 390 33.81 -3.91 13.85
C VAL A 390 33.21 -3.99 12.45
N LEU A 391 33.82 -3.30 11.48
CA LEU A 391 33.37 -3.32 10.09
C LEU A 391 33.41 -4.74 9.49
N GLU A 392 34.50 -5.48 9.70
CA GLU A 392 34.63 -6.87 9.25
C GLU A 392 33.53 -7.76 9.85
N LYS A 393 33.27 -7.62 11.16
CA LYS A 393 32.25 -8.43 11.85
C LYS A 393 30.83 -8.10 11.39
N VAL A 394 30.53 -6.84 11.08
CA VAL A 394 29.22 -6.45 10.54
C VAL A 394 29.04 -6.89 9.09
N ASN A 395 30.11 -6.90 8.28
CA ASN A 395 30.07 -7.51 6.95
C ASN A 395 29.76 -9.02 7.04
N ASN A 396 30.45 -9.76 7.92
CA ASN A 396 30.15 -11.18 8.16
C ASN A 396 28.71 -11.40 8.66
N LEU A 397 28.21 -10.52 9.53
CA LEU A 397 26.82 -10.56 10.01
C LEU A 397 25.83 -10.41 8.84
N LYS A 398 26.06 -9.46 7.93
CA LYS A 398 25.23 -9.24 6.74
C LYS A 398 25.21 -10.45 5.82
N GLU A 399 26.38 -11.04 5.53
CA GLU A 399 26.49 -12.22 4.65
C GLU A 399 25.75 -13.43 5.21
N LEU A 400 25.72 -13.59 6.53
CA LEU A 400 25.03 -14.69 7.19
C LEU A 400 23.53 -14.43 7.38
N LEU A 401 23.12 -13.16 7.41
CA LEU A 401 21.72 -12.74 7.46
C LEU A 401 21.16 -12.60 6.04
N VAL A 402 21.09 -13.65 5.22
CA VAL A 402 20.44 -13.51 3.90
C VAL A 402 18.91 -13.58 4.06
N PRO A 403 18.16 -12.51 3.79
CA PRO A 403 16.71 -12.54 3.86
C PRO A 403 16.16 -13.06 2.53
N ASP A 404 15.19 -13.96 2.58
CA ASP A 404 14.49 -14.45 1.37
C ASP A 404 13.56 -13.35 0.84
N PHE A 405 14.09 -12.48 -0.03
CA PHE A 405 13.31 -11.39 -0.63
C PHE A 405 12.56 -11.80 -1.90
N TYR A 406 12.90 -12.93 -2.53
CA TYR A 406 12.46 -13.28 -3.89
C TYR A 406 11.77 -14.66 -4.02
N ASN A 407 11.31 -15.26 -2.90
CA ASN A 407 10.56 -16.51 -2.90
C ASN A 407 9.07 -16.34 -2.58
#